data_AF-A0A7C5UVF1-F1
#
_entry.id   AF-A0A7C5UVF1-F1
#
_cell.length_a   1.000
_cell.length_b   1.000
_cell.length_c   1.000
_cell.angle_alpha   90.00
_cell.angle_beta   90.00
_cell.angle_gamma   90.00
#
_symmetry.space_group_name_H-M   'P 1'
#
loop_
_entity.id
_entity.type
_entity.pdbx_description
1 polymer ?
#
loop_
_entity_poly.entity_id
_entity_poly.type
_entity_poly.pdbx_seq_one_letter_code
_entity_poly.pdbx_strand_id
1 'polypeptide(L)'
;MMDSIRNSETLLKGPSRRRQSAVTAAALLAGALLATVPASAQRARRVRQIQKMQMRQAMRRERARQPGFFERLRDLPPSEQERILQNDRRFQRLPPERQQKIRENLQRWNQLSPEQKAKLRQRERILAQLTPQQRQQVREMSRQWRNMPPEERRRVRMALRRMRDMTPSERQKFLDSPQFRNSFSPEEQKILRGLGSLFPGADGPNQ
;
A
#
# COMPACT_ATOMS: atom_id res chain seq x y z
N MET A 1 -48.84 43.14 9.39
CA MET A 1 -48.95 44.36 10.21
C MET A 1 -48.93 43.95 11.67
N MET A 2 -48.22 44.73 12.49
CA MET A 2 -48.29 44.83 13.96
C MET A 2 -47.69 43.64 14.75
N ASP A 3 -46.50 43.81 15.35
CA ASP A 3 -46.15 44.56 16.59
C ASP A 3 -46.19 43.58 17.77
N SER A 4 -45.14 43.31 18.56
CA SER A 4 -44.19 44.14 19.32
C SER A 4 -44.39 43.86 20.82
N ILE A 5 -43.32 44.03 21.61
CA ILE A 5 -43.27 44.20 23.08
C ILE A 5 -43.29 42.89 23.91
N ARG A 6 -42.17 42.41 24.51
CA ARG A 6 -41.31 42.88 25.64
C ARG A 6 -41.79 42.41 27.02
N ASN A 7 -40.82 42.14 27.90
CA ASN A 7 -40.85 41.96 29.36
C ASN A 7 -40.96 40.50 29.87
N SER A 8 -40.23 40.05 30.89
CA SER A 8 -39.25 40.69 31.79
C SER A 8 -38.56 39.64 32.67
N GLU A 9 -37.31 39.90 33.02
CA GLU A 9 -36.54 39.24 34.09
C GLU A 9 -37.15 39.47 35.48
N THR A 10 -36.88 38.55 36.42
CA THR A 10 -36.44 38.76 37.84
C THR A 10 -36.48 37.39 38.56
N LEU A 11 -35.35 36.80 38.95
CA LEU A 11 -34.51 37.04 40.14
C LEU A 11 -35.05 36.44 41.47
N LEU A 12 -34.22 35.55 42.02
CA LEU A 12 -33.90 35.37 43.46
C LEU A 12 -34.89 34.62 44.38
N LYS A 13 -34.45 33.45 44.88
CA LYS A 13 -34.03 33.26 46.30
C LYS A 13 -33.63 31.79 46.59
N GLY A 14 -32.44 31.59 47.15
CA GLY A 14 -32.15 30.40 47.98
C GLY A 14 -32.75 30.58 49.40
N PRO A 15 -32.24 29.94 50.47
CA PRO A 15 -31.28 28.82 50.52
C PRO A 15 -31.61 27.73 51.60
N SER A 16 -30.90 26.60 51.52
CA SER A 16 -30.25 25.88 52.65
C SER A 16 -31.04 25.09 53.74
N ARG A 17 -30.38 23.96 54.12
CA ARG A 17 -30.43 23.19 55.40
C ARG A 17 -31.64 22.24 55.56
N ARG A 18 -31.55 21.01 56.07
CA ARG A 18 -30.73 20.35 57.11
C ARG A 18 -30.84 18.81 56.93
N ARG A 19 -29.77 18.01 57.11
CA ARG A 19 -29.50 17.05 58.24
C ARG A 19 -30.70 16.13 58.59
N GLN A 20 -30.63 14.82 58.83
CA GLN A 20 -29.59 13.79 58.98
C GLN A 20 -30.34 12.43 59.16
N SER A 21 -29.68 11.31 58.82
CA SER A 21 -29.79 9.96 59.46
C SER A 21 -31.00 9.02 59.23
N ALA A 22 -30.68 7.80 58.76
CA ALA A 22 -31.10 6.46 59.27
C ALA A 22 -31.14 5.45 58.09
N VAL A 23 -30.08 4.65 57.89
CA VAL A 23 -29.89 3.27 58.41
C VAL A 23 -30.85 2.23 57.78
N THR A 24 -30.26 1.51 56.80
CA THR A 24 -30.42 0.08 56.41
C THR A 24 -31.79 -0.59 56.29
N ALA A 25 -32.04 -1.17 55.11
CA ALA A 25 -32.58 -2.52 55.00
C ALA A 25 -31.87 -3.28 53.88
N ALA A 26 -31.24 -4.40 54.23
CA ALA A 26 -30.53 -5.30 53.33
C ALA A 26 -31.52 -6.27 52.67
N ALA A 27 -31.27 -6.62 51.41
CA ALA A 27 -31.81 -7.83 50.79
C ALA A 27 -30.71 -8.51 49.97
N LEU A 28 -30.30 -9.69 50.43
CA LEU A 28 -29.38 -10.60 49.76
C LEU A 28 -30.12 -11.29 48.60
N LEU A 29 -29.65 -11.09 47.37
CA LEU A 29 -29.96 -11.96 46.23
C LEU A 29 -28.64 -12.36 45.56
N ALA A 30 -28.38 -13.66 45.59
CA ALA A 30 -27.29 -14.30 44.89
C ALA A 30 -27.52 -14.27 43.37
N GLY A 31 -26.43 -14.08 42.60
CA GLY A 31 -26.34 -14.66 41.26
C GLY A 31 -26.60 -13.78 40.05
N ALA A 32 -25.88 -12.66 39.91
CA ALA A 32 -25.39 -12.15 38.61
C ALA A 32 -24.41 -10.99 38.86
N LEU A 33 -23.11 -11.28 38.98
CA LEU A 33 -22.06 -10.26 38.91
C LEU A 33 -22.01 -9.71 37.47
N LEU A 34 -22.92 -8.81 37.11
CA LEU A 34 -22.73 -7.89 36.00
C LEU A 34 -21.58 -6.98 36.41
N ALA A 35 -20.34 -7.39 36.08
CA ALA A 35 -19.17 -6.57 36.28
C ALA A 35 -19.32 -5.29 35.45
N THR A 36 -19.90 -4.25 36.04
CA THR A 36 -19.98 -2.92 35.45
C THR A 36 -18.56 -2.39 35.39
N VAL A 37 -17.91 -2.58 34.23
CA VAL A 37 -16.59 -2.00 33.99
C VAL A 37 -16.77 -0.48 34.06
N PRO A 38 -16.12 0.22 35.00
CA PRO A 38 -16.31 1.66 35.14
C PRO A 38 -15.92 2.37 33.84
N ALA A 39 -16.65 3.43 33.47
CA ALA A 39 -16.43 4.16 32.21
C ALA A 39 -14.96 4.64 32.05
N SER A 40 -14.26 4.91 33.16
CA SER A 40 -12.83 5.21 33.21
C SER A 40 -11.95 4.04 32.71
N ALA A 41 -12.28 2.81 33.09
CA ALA A 41 -11.60 1.60 32.62
C ALA A 41 -11.91 1.33 31.13
N GLN A 42 -13.13 1.64 30.66
CA GLN A 42 -13.47 1.53 29.25
C GLN A 42 -12.73 2.58 28.39
N ARG A 43 -12.59 3.82 28.89
CA ARG A 43 -11.78 4.88 28.25
C ARG A 43 -10.29 4.53 28.21
N ALA A 44 -9.74 4.03 29.31
CA ALA A 44 -8.35 3.58 29.37
C ALA A 44 -8.06 2.42 28.39
N ARG A 45 -9.00 1.46 28.25
CA ARG A 45 -8.90 0.38 27.26
C ARG A 45 -8.90 0.91 25.82
N ARG A 46 -9.78 1.87 25.49
CA ARG A 46 -9.82 2.51 24.15
C ARG A 46 -8.52 3.26 23.84
N VAL A 47 -7.99 4.05 24.78
CA VAL A 47 -6.71 4.76 24.59
C VAL A 47 -5.57 3.78 24.35
N ARG A 48 -5.48 2.70 25.14
CA ARG A 48 -4.48 1.64 24.93
C ARG A 48 -4.63 0.93 23.58
N GLN A 49 -5.86 0.71 23.12
CA GLN A 49 -6.12 0.12 21.79
C GLN A 49 -5.70 1.05 20.65
N ILE A 50 -6.00 2.34 20.75
CA ILE A 50 -5.58 3.37 19.78
C ILE A 50 -4.06 3.47 19.73
N GLN A 51 -3.39 3.54 20.88
CA GLN A 51 -1.93 3.53 20.96
C GLN A 51 -1.33 2.27 20.33
N LYS A 52 -1.87 1.08 20.59
CA LYS A 52 -1.43 -0.17 19.94
C LYS A 52 -1.61 -0.12 18.42
N MET A 53 -2.72 0.44 17.91
CA MET A 53 -2.91 0.64 16.47
C MET A 53 -1.89 1.62 15.90
N GLN A 54 -1.67 2.76 16.55
CA GLN A 54 -0.71 3.78 16.11
C GLN A 54 0.71 3.20 16.10
N MET A 55 1.11 2.46 17.12
CA MET A 55 2.41 1.79 17.19
C MET A 55 2.55 0.73 16.09
N ARG A 56 1.52 -0.08 15.83
CA ARG A 56 1.52 -1.03 14.70
C ARG A 56 1.66 -0.31 13.36
N GLN A 57 0.99 0.82 13.17
CA GLN A 57 1.11 1.62 11.95
C GLN A 57 2.51 2.25 11.83
N ALA A 58 3.07 2.78 12.92
CA ALA A 58 4.42 3.32 12.97
C ALA A 58 5.47 2.24 12.61
N MET A 59 5.38 1.06 13.23
CA MET A 59 6.25 -0.09 12.91
C MET A 59 6.10 -0.56 11.46
N ARG A 60 4.89 -0.53 10.90
CA ARG A 60 4.67 -0.84 9.48
C ARG A 60 5.31 0.21 8.57
N ARG A 61 5.19 1.49 8.92
CA ARG A 61 5.83 2.60 8.19
C ARG A 61 7.36 2.51 8.27
N GLU A 62 7.91 2.18 9.44
CA GLU A 62 9.34 2.00 9.65
C GLU A 62 9.88 0.79 8.89
N ARG A 63 9.21 -0.36 8.95
CA ARG A 63 9.57 -1.54 8.13
C ARG A 63 9.46 -1.27 6.62
N ALA A 64 8.54 -0.41 6.20
CA ALA A 64 8.44 0.00 4.80
C ALA A 64 9.54 0.97 4.36
N ARG A 65 10.21 1.64 5.30
CA ARG A 65 11.37 2.53 5.03
C ARG A 65 12.69 1.76 4.94
N GLN A 66 12.79 0.60 5.59
CA GLN A 66 13.99 -0.23 5.55
C GLN A 66 14.05 -1.02 4.23
N PRO A 67 15.19 -1.02 3.52
CA PRO A 67 15.38 -1.85 2.34
C PRO A 67 15.02 -3.31 2.64
N GLY A 68 14.43 -4.00 1.67
CA GLY A 68 14.15 -5.43 1.81
C GLY A 68 15.44 -6.23 2.05
N PHE A 69 15.33 -7.43 2.63
CA PHE A 69 16.49 -8.33 2.75
C PHE A 69 17.20 -8.55 1.40
N PHE A 70 16.42 -8.81 0.35
CA PHE A 70 16.94 -8.98 -1.02
C PHE A 70 17.58 -7.72 -1.59
N GLU A 71 17.08 -6.54 -1.24
CA GLU A 71 17.62 -5.26 -1.72
C GLU A 71 19.00 -4.99 -1.11
N ARG A 72 19.20 -5.27 0.17
CA ARG A 72 20.54 -5.22 0.77
C ARG A 72 21.47 -6.28 0.20
N LEU A 73 20.96 -7.50 0.05
CA LEU A 73 21.76 -8.63 -0.41
C LEU A 73 22.35 -8.39 -1.81
N ARG A 74 21.53 -7.95 -2.77
CA ARG A 74 21.95 -7.75 -4.16
C ARG A 74 22.98 -6.62 -4.38
N ASP A 75 23.16 -5.75 -3.40
CA ASP A 75 24.12 -4.64 -3.46
C ASP A 75 25.51 -5.04 -2.93
N LEU A 76 25.64 -6.25 -2.36
CA LEU A 76 26.91 -6.80 -1.87
C LEU A 76 27.69 -7.52 -2.99
N PRO A 77 29.01 -7.68 -2.86
CA PRO A 77 29.81 -8.50 -3.78
C PRO A 77 29.30 -9.96 -3.84
N PRO A 78 29.41 -10.66 -4.99
CA PRO A 78 28.87 -12.01 -5.14
C PRO A 78 29.36 -13.02 -4.09
N SER A 79 30.62 -12.93 -3.66
CA SER A 79 31.18 -13.79 -2.60
C SER A 79 30.52 -13.54 -1.24
N GLU A 80 30.22 -12.27 -0.93
CA GLU A 80 29.54 -11.90 0.30
C GLU A 80 28.05 -12.24 0.27
N GLN A 81 27.41 -12.13 -0.91
CA GLN A 81 26.04 -12.61 -1.11
C GLN A 81 25.91 -14.09 -0.72
N GLU A 82 26.80 -14.94 -1.26
CA GLU A 82 26.78 -16.38 -0.99
C GLU A 82 27.07 -16.66 0.49
N ARG A 83 28.04 -15.97 1.10
CA ARG A 83 28.33 -16.07 2.55
C ARG A 83 27.09 -15.76 3.39
N ILE A 84 26.33 -14.72 3.07
CA ILE A 84 25.12 -14.37 3.81
C ILE A 84 24.02 -15.41 3.61
N LEU A 85 23.81 -15.86 2.38
CA LEU A 85 22.82 -16.91 2.08
C LEU A 85 23.14 -18.20 2.82
N GLN A 86 24.41 -18.61 2.85
CA GLN A 86 24.87 -19.81 3.56
C GLN A 86 24.66 -19.72 5.07
N ASN A 87 24.68 -18.51 5.65
CA ASN A 87 24.48 -18.31 7.10
C ASN A 87 23.03 -17.96 7.47
N ASP A 88 22.15 -17.70 6.50
CA ASP A 88 20.76 -17.32 6.76
C ASP A 88 19.87 -18.56 6.99
N ARG A 89 19.44 -18.74 8.25
CA ARG A 89 18.57 -19.88 8.65
C ARG A 89 17.22 -19.90 7.91
N ARG A 90 16.70 -18.76 7.42
CA ARG A 90 15.43 -18.73 6.69
C ARG A 90 15.64 -19.22 5.26
N PHE A 91 16.74 -18.83 4.63
CA PHE A 91 17.13 -19.30 3.30
C PHE A 91 17.38 -20.80 3.29
N GLN A 92 18.13 -21.32 4.26
CA GLN A 92 18.41 -22.76 4.38
C GLN A 92 17.15 -23.62 4.53
N ARG A 93 16.08 -23.06 5.12
CA ARG A 93 14.77 -23.74 5.29
C ARG A 93 13.89 -23.70 4.05
N LEU A 94 14.27 -22.95 3.00
CA LEU A 94 13.52 -22.93 1.75
C LEU A 94 13.72 -24.24 0.98
N PRO A 95 12.72 -24.69 0.20
CA PRO A 95 12.91 -25.79 -0.74
C PRO A 95 14.11 -25.57 -1.67
N PRO A 96 14.86 -26.61 -2.07
CA PRO A 96 16.05 -26.47 -2.92
C PRO A 96 15.80 -25.65 -4.19
N GLU A 97 14.64 -25.82 -4.82
CA GLU A 97 14.25 -25.11 -6.04
C GLU A 97 14.09 -23.61 -5.79
N ARG A 98 13.58 -23.24 -4.61
CA ARG A 98 13.46 -21.83 -4.20
C ARG A 98 14.82 -21.22 -3.90
N GLN A 99 15.71 -21.97 -3.25
CA GLN A 99 17.08 -21.52 -3.00
C GLN A 99 17.81 -21.26 -4.33
N GLN A 100 17.72 -22.22 -5.26
CA GLN A 100 18.35 -22.12 -6.56
C GLN A 100 17.83 -20.91 -7.35
N LYS A 101 16.51 -20.71 -7.37
CA LYS A 101 15.91 -19.54 -8.03
C LYS A 101 16.38 -18.20 -7.45
N ILE A 102 16.64 -18.13 -6.15
CA ILE A 102 17.22 -16.93 -5.53
C ILE A 102 18.66 -16.72 -5.99
N ARG A 103 19.49 -17.77 -6.01
CA ARG A 103 20.88 -17.68 -6.51
C ARG A 103 20.92 -17.24 -7.98
N GLU A 104 20.07 -17.83 -8.83
CA GLU A 104 19.94 -17.45 -10.24
C GLU A 104 19.53 -15.98 -10.41
N ASN A 105 18.61 -15.48 -9.59
CA ASN A 105 18.20 -14.07 -9.62
C ASN A 105 19.36 -13.14 -9.25
N LEU A 106 20.15 -13.50 -8.24
CA LEU A 106 21.33 -12.73 -7.83
C LEU A 106 22.42 -12.76 -8.90
N GLN A 107 22.69 -13.93 -9.49
CA GLN A 107 23.64 -14.07 -10.58
C GLN A 107 23.24 -13.18 -11.77
N ARG A 108 21.97 -13.22 -12.18
CA ARG A 108 21.45 -12.33 -13.23
C ARG A 108 21.61 -10.86 -12.86
N TRP A 109 21.30 -10.48 -11.62
CA TRP A 109 21.48 -9.11 -11.15
C TRP A 109 22.94 -8.67 -11.22
N ASN A 110 23.87 -9.53 -10.81
CA ASN A 110 25.30 -9.25 -10.78
C ASN A 110 25.87 -9.01 -12.19
N GLN A 111 25.31 -9.69 -13.19
CA GLN A 111 25.67 -9.55 -14.61
C GLN A 111 25.12 -8.26 -15.27
N LEU A 112 24.19 -7.54 -14.63
CA LEU A 112 23.65 -6.30 -15.19
C LEU A 112 24.67 -5.16 -15.16
N SER A 113 24.69 -4.35 -16.21
CA SER A 113 25.44 -3.11 -16.24
C SER A 113 24.90 -2.10 -15.20
N PRO A 114 25.71 -1.11 -14.77
CA PRO A 114 25.24 -0.08 -13.84
C PRO A 114 23.97 0.64 -14.30
N GLU A 115 23.85 0.90 -15.61
CA GLU A 115 22.67 1.53 -16.19
C GLU A 115 21.44 0.62 -16.15
N GLN A 116 21.59 -0.66 -16.49
CA GLN A 116 20.50 -1.64 -16.38
C GLN A 116 20.02 -1.77 -14.93
N LYS A 117 20.94 -1.80 -13.95
CA LYS A 117 20.60 -1.77 -12.52
C LYS A 117 19.84 -0.50 -12.15
N ALA A 118 20.25 0.66 -12.65
CA ALA A 118 19.56 1.93 -12.41
C ALA A 118 18.13 1.93 -12.96
N LYS A 119 17.92 1.41 -14.18
CA LYS A 119 16.59 1.26 -14.79
C LYS A 119 15.68 0.35 -13.95
N LEU A 120 16.20 -0.79 -13.46
CA LEU A 120 15.42 -1.69 -12.60
C LEU A 120 15.07 -1.04 -11.26
N ARG A 121 16.02 -0.37 -10.59
CA ARG A 121 15.74 0.38 -9.35
C ARG A 121 14.69 1.47 -9.57
N GLN A 122 14.72 2.15 -10.71
CA GLN A 122 13.71 3.15 -11.03
C GLN A 122 12.32 2.52 -11.15
N ARG A 123 12.20 1.37 -11.82
CA ARG A 123 10.93 0.62 -11.92
C ARG A 123 10.44 0.18 -10.53
N GLU A 124 11.34 -0.28 -9.66
CA GLU A 124 11.00 -0.67 -8.29
C GLU A 124 10.48 0.51 -7.48
N ARG A 125 11.10 1.69 -7.58
CA ARG A 125 10.63 2.92 -6.91
C ARG A 125 9.22 3.31 -7.36
N ILE A 126 8.97 3.26 -8.66
CA ILE A 126 7.64 3.50 -9.24
C ILE A 126 6.63 2.50 -8.65
N LEU A 127 6.95 1.20 -8.66
CA LEU A 127 6.10 0.15 -8.11
C LEU A 127 5.81 0.33 -6.62
N ALA A 128 6.81 0.75 -5.84
CA ALA A 128 6.66 0.99 -4.42
C ALA A 128 5.67 2.13 -4.12
N GLN A 129 5.65 3.16 -4.98
CA GLN A 129 4.80 4.34 -4.85
C GLN A 129 3.36 4.13 -5.34
N LEU A 130 3.05 3.02 -6.01
CA LEU A 130 1.71 2.77 -6.52
C LEU A 130 0.66 2.73 -5.40
N THR A 131 -0.42 3.50 -5.59
CA THR A 131 -1.60 3.48 -4.71
C THR A 131 -2.30 2.11 -4.77
N PRO A 132 -3.12 1.74 -3.77
CA PRO A 132 -3.87 0.49 -3.79
C PRO A 132 -4.72 0.31 -5.07
N GLN A 133 -5.30 1.40 -5.58
CA GLN A 133 -6.06 1.42 -6.82
C GLN A 133 -5.17 1.18 -8.05
N GLN A 134 -4.03 1.86 -8.16
CA GLN A 134 -3.07 1.63 -9.24
C GLN A 134 -2.53 0.20 -9.22
N ARG A 135 -2.25 -0.36 -8.03
CA ARG A 135 -1.84 -1.77 -7.89
C ARG A 135 -2.95 -2.72 -8.35
N GLN A 136 -4.21 -2.40 -8.09
CA GLN A 136 -5.34 -3.19 -8.59
C GLN A 136 -5.42 -3.14 -10.12
N GLN A 137 -5.23 -1.96 -10.71
CA GLN A 137 -5.19 -1.79 -12.15
C GLN A 137 -4.05 -2.61 -12.79
N VAL A 138 -2.84 -2.60 -12.21
CA VAL A 138 -1.74 -3.46 -12.65
C VAL A 138 -2.12 -4.93 -12.61
N ARG A 139 -2.73 -5.40 -11.52
CA ARG A 139 -3.17 -6.80 -11.38
C ARG A 139 -4.20 -7.16 -12.44
N GLU A 140 -5.13 -6.27 -12.74
CA GLU A 140 -6.16 -6.48 -13.75
C GLU A 140 -5.56 -6.57 -15.15
N MET A 141 -4.73 -5.59 -15.54
CA MET A 141 -4.03 -5.61 -16.84
C MET A 141 -3.14 -6.85 -16.99
N SER A 142 -2.49 -7.28 -15.90
CA SER A 142 -1.68 -8.50 -15.89
C SER A 142 -2.53 -9.76 -16.13
N ARG A 143 -3.75 -9.83 -15.60
CA ARG A 143 -4.69 -10.92 -15.90
C ARG A 143 -5.14 -10.87 -17.36
N GLN A 144 -5.54 -9.70 -17.85
CA GLN A 144 -5.96 -9.51 -19.24
C GLN A 144 -4.85 -9.95 -20.20
N TRP A 145 -3.61 -9.48 -19.98
CA TRP A 145 -2.45 -9.87 -20.78
C TRP A 145 -2.21 -11.39 -20.83
N ARG A 146 -2.37 -12.09 -19.70
CA ARG A 146 -2.23 -13.55 -19.64
C ARG A 146 -3.32 -14.28 -20.42
N ASN A 147 -4.52 -13.73 -20.45
CA ASN A 147 -5.67 -14.32 -21.14
C ASN A 147 -5.77 -13.92 -22.63
N MET A 148 -4.98 -12.95 -23.09
CA MET A 148 -4.96 -12.53 -24.50
C MET A 148 -4.50 -13.67 -25.44
N PRO A 149 -5.15 -13.83 -26.61
CA PRO A 149 -4.63 -14.66 -27.69
C PRO A 149 -3.20 -14.24 -28.11
N PRO A 150 -2.38 -15.18 -28.61
CA PRO A 150 -0.98 -14.90 -28.97
C PRO A 150 -0.81 -13.73 -29.95
N GLU A 151 -1.70 -13.61 -30.93
CA GLU A 151 -1.68 -12.57 -31.96
C GLU A 151 -1.89 -11.16 -31.38
N GLU A 152 -2.88 -11.00 -30.50
CA GLU A 152 -3.15 -9.73 -29.80
C GLU A 152 -1.97 -9.36 -28.90
N ARG A 153 -1.45 -10.34 -28.16
CA ARG A 153 -0.27 -10.14 -27.32
C ARG A 153 0.94 -9.70 -28.15
N ARG A 154 1.09 -10.20 -29.38
CA ARG A 154 2.14 -9.74 -30.30
C ARG A 154 1.93 -8.29 -30.70
N ARG A 155 0.71 -7.88 -31.08
CA ARG A 155 0.41 -6.47 -31.43
C ARG A 155 0.71 -5.52 -30.28
N VAL A 156 0.23 -5.83 -29.08
CA VAL A 156 0.50 -5.00 -27.90
C VAL A 156 1.99 -4.95 -27.58
N ARG A 157 2.72 -6.08 -27.71
CA ARG A 157 4.19 -6.10 -27.52
C ARG A 157 4.91 -5.19 -28.52
N MET A 158 4.48 -5.18 -29.78
CA MET A 158 5.06 -4.30 -30.80
C MET A 158 4.78 -2.83 -30.50
N ALA A 159 3.57 -2.49 -30.09
CA ALA A 159 3.21 -1.14 -29.67
C ALA A 159 4.02 -0.69 -28.44
N LEU A 160 4.19 -1.55 -27.44
CA LEU A 160 5.05 -1.28 -26.28
C LEU A 160 6.50 -1.02 -26.69
N ARG A 161 7.05 -1.83 -27.61
CA ARG A 161 8.40 -1.60 -28.16
C ARG A 161 8.50 -0.25 -28.86
N ARG A 162 7.48 0.15 -29.63
CA ARG A 162 7.47 1.46 -30.29
C ARG A 162 7.40 2.61 -29.28
N MET A 163 6.56 2.50 -28.26
CA MET A 163 6.42 3.51 -27.20
C MET A 163 7.66 3.61 -26.30
N ARG A 164 8.46 2.55 -26.25
CA ARG A 164 9.77 2.52 -25.62
C ARG A 164 10.61 3.65 -26.18
N ASP A 165 10.86 3.60 -27.47
CA ASP A 165 11.78 4.51 -28.13
C ASP A 165 11.23 5.96 -28.28
N MET A 166 10.07 6.27 -27.70
CA MET A 166 9.43 7.58 -27.67
C MET A 166 9.72 8.39 -26.40
N THR A 167 9.98 9.68 -26.62
CA THR A 167 9.39 10.82 -25.90
C THR A 167 8.22 10.57 -24.92
N PRO A 168 8.17 11.00 -23.63
CA PRO A 168 6.89 11.06 -22.93
C PRO A 168 5.82 11.88 -23.68
N SER A 169 6.22 13.00 -24.31
CA SER A 169 5.33 13.84 -25.12
C SER A 169 4.91 13.13 -26.42
N GLU A 170 5.85 12.51 -27.12
CA GLU A 170 5.57 11.75 -28.34
C GLU A 170 4.67 10.55 -28.08
N ARG A 171 4.89 9.86 -26.96
CA ARG A 171 4.04 8.75 -26.52
C ARG A 171 2.62 9.22 -26.26
N GLN A 172 2.44 10.37 -25.61
CA GLN A 172 1.10 10.93 -25.38
C GLN A 172 0.42 11.24 -26.71
N LYS A 173 1.12 11.89 -27.65
CA LYS A 173 0.60 12.14 -29.01
C LYS A 173 0.23 10.86 -29.74
N PHE A 174 1.05 9.81 -29.62
CA PHE A 174 0.75 8.50 -30.20
C PHE A 174 -0.51 7.89 -29.59
N LEU A 175 -0.62 7.87 -28.26
CA LEU A 175 -1.79 7.33 -27.55
C LEU A 175 -3.08 8.11 -27.85
N ASP A 176 -2.99 9.41 -28.16
CA ASP A 176 -4.15 10.24 -28.49
C ASP A 176 -4.51 10.25 -29.97
N SER A 177 -3.68 9.66 -30.83
CA SER A 177 -3.88 9.63 -32.28
C SER A 177 -5.13 8.83 -32.69
N PRO A 178 -5.84 9.24 -33.76
CA PRO A 178 -6.90 8.44 -34.36
C PRO A 178 -6.40 7.06 -34.81
N GLN A 179 -5.16 6.99 -35.31
CA GLN A 179 -4.52 5.74 -35.70
C GLN A 179 -4.49 4.74 -34.53
N PHE A 180 -4.08 5.17 -33.33
CA PHE A 180 -4.08 4.31 -32.16
C PHE A 180 -5.49 3.83 -31.79
N ARG A 181 -6.47 4.72 -31.80
CA ARG A 181 -7.87 4.37 -31.46
C ARG A 181 -8.47 3.36 -32.44
N ASN A 182 -8.08 3.43 -33.71
CA ASN A 182 -8.61 2.55 -34.75
C ASN A 182 -7.82 1.23 -34.89
N SER A 183 -6.56 1.18 -34.45
CA SER A 183 -5.68 0.00 -34.64
C SER A 183 -5.70 -1.00 -33.49
N PHE A 184 -6.23 -0.61 -32.33
CA PHE A 184 -6.24 -1.44 -31.12
C PHE A 184 -7.66 -1.55 -30.56
N SER A 185 -8.04 -2.75 -30.11
CA SER A 185 -9.28 -2.99 -29.36
C SER A 185 -9.31 -2.23 -28.03
N PRO A 186 -10.48 -2.01 -27.41
CA PRO A 186 -10.59 -1.36 -26.10
C PRO A 186 -9.69 -1.98 -25.02
N GLU A 187 -9.56 -3.30 -25.00
CA GLU A 187 -8.70 -4.05 -24.07
C GLU A 187 -7.22 -3.78 -24.30
N GLU A 188 -6.77 -3.82 -25.56
CA GLU A 188 -5.39 -3.51 -25.94
C GLU A 188 -5.05 -2.05 -25.62
N GLN A 189 -5.98 -1.13 -25.89
CA GLN A 189 -5.83 0.29 -25.56
C GLN A 189 -5.70 0.51 -24.05
N LYS A 190 -6.50 -0.19 -23.23
CA LYS A 190 -6.43 -0.12 -21.75
C LYS A 190 -5.05 -0.52 -21.25
N ILE A 191 -4.47 -1.60 -21.79
CA ILE A 191 -3.12 -2.05 -21.42
C ILE A 191 -2.07 -1.04 -21.84
N LEU A 192 -2.11 -0.55 -23.08
CA LEU A 192 -1.11 0.38 -23.62
C LEU A 192 -1.11 1.72 -22.87
N ARG A 193 -2.29 2.29 -22.60
CA ARG A 193 -2.43 3.53 -21.81
C ARG A 193 -2.03 3.32 -20.34
N GLY A 194 -2.41 2.19 -19.76
CA GLY A 194 -2.10 1.87 -18.37
C GLY A 194 -0.60 1.67 -18.14
N LEU A 195 0.09 0.95 -19.02
CA LEU A 195 1.54 0.76 -18.88
C LEU A 195 2.32 2.05 -19.16
N GLY A 196 1.93 2.82 -20.17
CA GLY A 196 2.57 4.10 -20.49
C GLY A 196 2.48 5.13 -19.36
N SER A 197 1.37 5.17 -18.62
CA SER A 197 1.19 6.07 -17.48
C SER A 197 1.88 5.59 -16.21
N LEU A 198 1.93 4.27 -15.99
CA LEU A 198 2.57 3.71 -14.79
C LEU A 198 4.09 3.69 -14.89
N PHE A 199 4.67 3.56 -16.08
CA PHE A 199 6.12 3.40 -16.26
C PHE A 199 6.72 4.38 -17.27
N PRO A 200 6.60 5.70 -17.06
CA PRO A 200 6.95 6.70 -18.06
C PRO A 200 8.42 6.66 -18.51
N GLY A 201 9.34 6.21 -17.64
CA GLY A 201 10.79 6.11 -17.89
C GLY A 201 11.36 4.69 -17.89
N ALA A 202 10.53 3.64 -17.79
CA ALA A 202 11.01 2.25 -17.96
C ALA A 202 11.43 1.94 -19.39
N ASP A 203 11.20 2.91 -20.26
CA ASP A 203 10.99 2.72 -21.66
C ASP A 203 12.01 3.53 -22.48
N GLY A 204 12.95 4.28 -21.90
CA GLY A 204 13.97 5.00 -22.70
C GLY A 204 14.83 4.05 -23.58
N PRO A 205 15.38 4.54 -24.71
CA PRO A 205 16.11 3.72 -25.66
C PRO A 205 17.29 3.00 -24.99
N ASN A 206 17.58 1.79 -25.46
CA ASN A 206 18.89 1.17 -25.24
C ASN A 206 19.88 1.99 -26.08
N GLN A 207 20.68 2.84 -25.43
CA GLN A 207 21.99 3.19 -25.97
C GLN A 207 23.01 2.28 -25.29
#